data_AF-A0A7J4HHK5-F1
#
_entry.id   AF-A0A7J4HHK5-F1
#
_cell.length_a   1.000
_cell.length_b   1.000
_cell.length_c   1.000
_cell.angle_alpha   90.00
_cell.angle_beta   90.00
_cell.angle_gamma   90.00
#
_symmetry.space_group_name_H-M   'P 1'
#
loop_
_entity.id
_entity.type
_entity.pdbx_description
1 polymer ?
#
loop_
_entity_poly.entity_id
_entity_poly.type
_entity_poly.pdbx_seq_one_letter_code
_entity_poly.pdbx_strand_id
1 'polypeptide(L)'
;MPREYIARDPRTGKRIGEGKKRRKKSSGFAALSPDSGPWQRLEISEILPLATGESEKVEILIDGERWMLGRIDAIKALSKVGERDAEKAYNALVDALEDKFPDVRIAALKTLPSFALRRQGILLHCLSDRLLDDEESVRWEAMNCLKKIAPLFPSGCEDMFRRELRDKRKEHRDNAFVALKLTAREWPEVGCLHLDEIIREDDVDLRIRGSQILSTIASKGGAEAWDLITWSLQDEEIRVRRNAAKTLTVLANIEPRVAIILVESSLGENDRAIRNSVIKALRKLDIQSPRVVQMILKGASDEDLEMRKACVSQISIILSGQELQEAAGELLKKERDPSLKKRLQSLALDPDFEGSEEEKNRKLAPAEYVPKEDEDMDLPHPPTVGEDDKRQSGRPASEESR
;
A
#
# COMPACT_ATOMS: atom_id res chain seq x y z
N MET A 1 1.89 23.36 -33.82
CA MET A 1 2.39 22.46 -32.75
C MET A 1 3.56 23.15 -32.04
N PRO A 2 3.49 23.39 -30.73
CA PRO A 2 4.58 24.04 -30.01
C PRO A 2 5.78 23.09 -29.93
N ARG A 3 6.96 23.57 -30.33
CA ARG A 3 8.21 22.78 -30.29
C ARG A 3 8.56 22.48 -28.84
N GLU A 4 8.67 21.20 -28.48
CA GLU A 4 9.16 20.77 -27.17
C GLU A 4 10.52 21.40 -26.88
N TYR A 5 10.62 22.05 -25.72
CA TYR A 5 11.86 22.65 -25.24
C TYR A 5 12.88 21.54 -24.90
N ILE A 6 14.08 21.64 -25.47
CA ILE A 6 15.17 20.69 -25.24
C ILE A 6 16.28 21.41 -24.48
N ALA A 7 16.47 21.05 -23.21
CA ALA A 7 17.54 21.57 -22.38
C ALA A 7 18.92 21.17 -22.95
N ARG A 8 19.79 22.16 -23.16
CA ARG A 8 21.16 21.98 -23.63
C ARG A 8 22.13 22.61 -22.65
N ASP A 9 23.29 21.99 -22.50
CA ASP A 9 24.38 22.51 -21.67
C ASP A 9 24.90 23.82 -22.27
N PRO A 10 24.89 24.93 -21.51
CA PRO A 10 25.26 26.26 -22.01
C PRO A 10 26.75 26.38 -22.39
N ARG A 11 27.64 25.48 -21.96
CA ARG A 11 29.06 25.50 -22.35
C ARG A 11 29.38 24.58 -23.53
N THR A 12 28.63 23.51 -23.72
CA THR A 12 28.99 22.46 -24.70
C THR A 12 27.96 22.27 -25.81
N GLY A 13 26.78 22.88 -25.71
CA GLY A 13 25.69 22.78 -26.69
C GLY A 13 25.04 21.39 -26.80
N LYS A 14 25.52 20.42 -26.02
CA LYS A 14 25.03 19.04 -25.98
C LYS A 14 23.70 18.98 -25.21
N ARG A 15 22.80 18.09 -25.64
CA ARG A 15 21.53 17.86 -24.95
C ARG A 15 21.81 17.24 -23.57
N ILE A 16 21.22 17.79 -22.53
CA ILE A 16 21.32 17.24 -21.17
C ILE A 16 20.27 16.12 -21.07
N GLY A 17 20.69 14.87 -20.87
CA GLY A 17 19.78 13.77 -20.53
C GLY A 17 19.75 12.53 -21.43
N GLU A 18 20.77 12.24 -22.25
CA GLU A 18 20.91 10.90 -22.87
C GLU A 18 21.42 9.85 -21.86
N GLY A 19 20.64 9.64 -20.80
CA GLY A 19 20.66 8.35 -20.09
C GLY A 19 19.89 7.34 -20.93
N LYS A 20 20.41 6.11 -21.07
CA LYS A 20 19.73 4.96 -21.70
C LYS A 20 18.24 5.03 -21.37
N LYS A 21 17.36 5.14 -22.38
CA LYS A 21 15.90 5.09 -22.20
C LYS A 21 15.56 3.86 -21.34
N ARG A 22 15.31 4.07 -20.05
CA ARG A 22 14.66 3.05 -19.21
C ARG A 22 13.37 2.71 -19.94
N ARG A 23 13.20 1.46 -20.37
CA ARG A 23 11.93 0.94 -20.89
C ARG A 23 10.86 1.38 -19.89
N LYS A 24 10.00 2.34 -20.29
CA LYS A 24 8.86 2.75 -19.46
C LYS A 24 8.05 1.48 -19.21
N LYS A 25 7.91 1.06 -17.95
CA LYS A 25 6.98 -0.02 -17.60
C LYS A 25 5.60 0.42 -18.09
N SER A 26 5.00 -0.35 -18.98
CA SER A 26 3.63 -0.12 -19.43
C SER A 26 2.70 -0.18 -18.21
N SER A 27 1.89 0.85 -18.00
CA SER A 27 0.85 0.90 -16.97
C SER A 27 -0.53 0.79 -17.64
N GLY A 28 -1.50 0.20 -16.95
CA GLY A 28 -2.87 0.05 -17.47
C GLY A 28 -2.99 -1.02 -18.56
N PHE A 29 -3.94 -0.86 -19.48
CA PHE A 29 -4.24 -1.84 -20.55
C PHE A 29 -3.03 -2.26 -21.39
N ALA A 30 -2.06 -1.36 -21.59
CA ALA A 30 -0.82 -1.67 -22.32
C ALA A 30 0.04 -2.75 -21.62
N ALA A 31 -0.12 -2.96 -20.30
CA ALA A 31 0.56 -4.03 -19.57
C ALA A 31 -0.01 -5.44 -19.88
N LEU A 32 -1.22 -5.51 -20.42
CA LEU A 32 -1.90 -6.75 -20.79
C LEU A 32 -1.52 -7.21 -22.20
N SER A 33 -1.03 -6.30 -23.03
CA SER A 33 -0.54 -6.63 -24.37
C SER A 33 0.84 -7.31 -24.34
N PRO A 34 1.20 -8.04 -25.42
CA PRO A 34 2.57 -8.49 -25.63
C PRO A 34 3.57 -7.33 -25.63
N ASP A 35 4.85 -7.64 -25.40
CA ASP A 35 5.93 -6.65 -25.48
C ASP A 35 5.93 -5.93 -26.84
N SER A 36 6.20 -4.61 -26.80
CA SER A 36 6.27 -3.78 -28.00
C SER A 36 7.23 -4.37 -29.03
N GLY A 37 6.82 -4.36 -30.30
CA GLY A 37 7.63 -4.89 -31.37
C GLY A 37 7.03 -4.64 -32.76
N PRO A 38 7.70 -5.13 -33.81
CA PRO A 38 7.30 -4.96 -35.21
C PRO A 38 5.84 -5.33 -35.50
N TRP A 39 5.32 -6.36 -34.82
CA TRP A 39 3.92 -6.83 -34.91
C TRP A 39 2.88 -5.73 -34.71
N GLN A 40 3.20 -4.65 -33.97
CA GLN A 40 2.27 -3.54 -33.76
C GLN A 40 1.93 -2.80 -35.06
N ARG A 41 2.84 -2.81 -36.04
CA ARG A 41 2.64 -2.21 -37.37
C ARG A 41 2.02 -3.19 -38.38
N LEU A 42 1.65 -4.41 -37.98
CA LEU A 42 0.94 -5.34 -38.87
C LEU A 42 -0.45 -4.79 -39.21
N GLU A 43 -0.77 -4.75 -40.50
CA GLU A 43 -2.07 -4.31 -41.02
C GLU A 43 -3.18 -5.26 -40.59
N ILE A 44 -4.35 -4.73 -40.27
CA ILE A 44 -5.45 -5.52 -39.68
C ILE A 44 -5.89 -6.66 -40.60
N SER A 45 -5.87 -6.43 -41.92
CA SER A 45 -6.21 -7.44 -42.94
C SER A 45 -5.25 -8.63 -42.98
N GLU A 46 -4.00 -8.44 -42.58
CA GLU A 46 -2.96 -9.49 -42.60
C GLU A 46 -2.96 -10.35 -41.34
N ILE A 47 -3.57 -9.88 -40.25
CA ILE A 47 -3.49 -10.55 -38.94
C ILE A 47 -4.11 -11.95 -38.99
N LEU A 48 -5.35 -12.07 -39.47
CA LEU A 48 -6.04 -13.36 -39.47
C LEU A 48 -5.40 -14.37 -40.43
N PRO A 49 -5.13 -14.03 -41.71
CA PRO A 49 -4.50 -14.97 -42.63
C PRO A 49 -3.15 -15.49 -42.12
N LEU A 50 -2.32 -14.63 -41.52
CA LEU A 50 -1.05 -15.04 -40.94
C LEU A 50 -1.23 -15.89 -39.66
N ALA A 51 -2.21 -15.57 -38.82
CA ALA A 51 -2.44 -16.29 -37.56
C ALA A 51 -3.00 -17.70 -37.79
N THR A 52 -3.90 -17.86 -38.77
CA THR A 52 -4.51 -19.14 -39.16
C THR A 52 -3.60 -19.98 -40.08
N GLY A 53 -2.54 -19.38 -40.64
CA GLY A 53 -1.61 -20.06 -41.54
C GLY A 53 -2.05 -20.07 -43.01
N GLU A 54 -3.07 -19.29 -43.38
CA GLU A 54 -3.44 -19.03 -44.79
C GLU A 54 -2.31 -18.29 -45.53
N SER A 55 -1.59 -17.42 -44.82
CA SER A 55 -0.39 -16.72 -45.30
C SER A 55 0.80 -17.10 -44.44
N GLU A 56 1.99 -17.28 -45.04
CA GLU A 56 3.19 -17.66 -44.28
C GLU A 56 3.89 -16.45 -43.65
N LYS A 57 4.21 -15.42 -44.45
CA LYS A 57 4.94 -14.24 -44.02
C LYS A 57 4.53 -12.99 -44.78
N VAL A 58 4.67 -11.83 -44.14
CA VAL A 58 4.50 -10.50 -44.74
C VAL A 58 5.73 -9.65 -44.46
N GLU A 59 6.22 -8.97 -45.50
CA GLU A 59 7.31 -7.98 -45.38
C GLU A 59 6.73 -6.62 -45.00
N ILE A 60 7.24 -6.01 -43.93
CA ILE A 60 6.90 -4.63 -43.55
C ILE A 60 8.16 -3.78 -43.43
N LEU A 61 8.03 -2.48 -43.77
CA LEU A 61 9.10 -1.51 -43.63
C LEU A 61 8.89 -0.68 -42.35
N ILE A 62 9.84 -0.77 -41.43
CA ILE A 62 9.84 -0.05 -40.16
C ILE A 62 11.11 0.76 -40.07
N ASP A 63 11.00 2.09 -40.00
CA ASP A 63 12.13 2.99 -39.74
C ASP A 63 13.33 2.77 -40.70
N GLY A 64 13.04 2.34 -41.94
CA GLY A 64 14.03 2.03 -42.99
C GLY A 64 14.52 0.58 -43.02
N GLU A 65 14.14 -0.25 -42.05
CA GLU A 65 14.49 -1.66 -41.97
C GLU A 65 13.33 -2.56 -42.45
N ARG A 66 13.66 -3.63 -43.16
CA ARG A 66 12.70 -4.63 -43.65
C ARG A 66 12.56 -5.73 -42.60
N TRP A 67 11.32 -5.98 -42.18
CA TRP A 67 10.97 -7.01 -41.22
C TRP A 67 10.06 -8.05 -41.87
N MET A 68 10.38 -9.33 -41.68
CA MET A 68 9.53 -10.44 -42.12
C MET A 68 8.71 -10.92 -40.92
N LEU A 69 7.43 -10.59 -40.90
CA LEU A 69 6.50 -11.02 -39.86
C LEU A 69 5.82 -12.31 -40.27
N GLY A 70 5.59 -13.20 -39.31
CA GLY A 70 4.89 -14.46 -39.53
C GLY A 70 3.79 -14.72 -38.49
N ARG A 71 3.39 -15.98 -38.38
CA ARG A 71 2.30 -16.43 -37.50
C ARG A 71 2.43 -15.98 -36.05
N ILE A 72 3.62 -16.05 -35.46
CA ILE A 72 3.88 -15.61 -34.06
C ILE A 72 3.57 -14.12 -33.88
N ASP A 73 3.94 -13.28 -34.85
CA ASP A 73 3.69 -11.84 -34.79
C ASP A 73 2.22 -11.52 -35.02
N ALA A 74 1.57 -12.27 -35.91
CA ALA A 74 0.14 -12.18 -36.11
C ALA A 74 -0.66 -12.57 -34.86
N ILE A 75 -0.26 -13.64 -34.14
CA ILE A 75 -0.86 -14.03 -32.87
C ILE A 75 -0.74 -12.93 -31.82
N LYS A 76 0.41 -12.24 -31.73
CA LYS A 76 0.58 -11.05 -30.87
C LYS A 76 -0.38 -9.92 -31.23
N ALA A 77 -0.73 -9.81 -32.50
CA ALA A 77 -1.61 -8.78 -33.04
C ALA A 77 -3.11 -9.11 -32.98
N LEU A 78 -3.52 -10.34 -32.60
CA LEU A 78 -4.94 -10.77 -32.63
C LEU A 78 -5.88 -9.84 -31.86
N SER A 79 -5.43 -9.20 -30.78
CA SER A 79 -6.25 -8.24 -30.03
C SER A 79 -6.63 -6.97 -30.82
N LYS A 80 -5.92 -6.66 -31.92
CA LYS A 80 -6.23 -5.56 -32.85
C LYS A 80 -7.35 -5.90 -33.84
N VAL A 81 -7.73 -7.17 -34.00
CA VAL A 81 -8.77 -7.58 -34.96
C VAL A 81 -10.11 -6.98 -34.56
N GLY A 82 -10.85 -6.41 -35.52
CA GLY A 82 -12.15 -5.78 -35.27
C GLY A 82 -13.22 -6.76 -34.79
N GLU A 83 -14.32 -6.23 -34.25
CA GLU A 83 -15.38 -7.05 -33.64
C GLU A 83 -16.04 -8.02 -34.62
N ARG A 84 -16.12 -7.64 -35.90
CA ARG A 84 -16.69 -8.46 -36.98
C ARG A 84 -16.03 -9.84 -37.09
N ASP A 85 -14.72 -9.92 -36.88
CA ASP A 85 -13.94 -11.15 -37.00
C ASP A 85 -13.41 -11.65 -35.64
N ALA A 86 -14.00 -11.17 -34.53
CA ALA A 86 -13.58 -11.54 -33.18
C ALA A 86 -13.69 -13.05 -32.91
N GLU A 87 -14.70 -13.73 -33.47
CA GLU A 87 -14.86 -15.18 -33.37
C GLU A 87 -13.69 -15.93 -34.01
N LYS A 88 -13.29 -15.51 -35.22
CA LYS A 88 -12.16 -16.11 -35.94
C LYS A 88 -10.85 -15.85 -35.20
N ALA A 89 -10.66 -14.63 -34.70
CA ALA A 89 -9.48 -14.29 -33.91
C ALA A 89 -9.41 -15.08 -32.59
N TYR A 90 -10.56 -15.31 -31.97
CA TYR A 90 -10.68 -16.16 -30.78
C TYR A 90 -10.31 -17.60 -31.06
N ASN A 91 -10.86 -18.21 -32.12
CA ASN A 91 -10.51 -19.58 -32.51
C ASN A 91 -9.02 -19.70 -32.88
N ALA A 92 -8.47 -18.74 -33.64
CA ALA A 92 -7.04 -18.71 -33.94
C ALA A 92 -6.16 -18.59 -32.68
N LEU A 93 -6.62 -17.87 -31.65
CA LEU A 93 -5.92 -17.79 -30.36
C LEU A 93 -5.98 -19.11 -29.60
N VAL A 94 -7.13 -19.78 -29.58
CA VAL A 94 -7.30 -21.12 -28.96
C VAL A 94 -6.40 -22.13 -29.65
N ASP A 95 -6.42 -22.20 -30.98
CA ASP A 95 -5.56 -23.08 -31.78
C ASP A 95 -4.07 -22.80 -31.49
N ALA A 96 -3.70 -21.52 -31.34
CA ALA A 96 -2.34 -21.12 -31.01
C ALA A 96 -1.92 -21.52 -29.58
N LEU A 97 -2.87 -21.56 -28.63
CA LEU A 97 -2.60 -22.05 -27.27
C LEU A 97 -2.34 -23.56 -27.27
N GLU A 98 -2.95 -24.32 -28.17
CA GLU A 98 -2.79 -25.78 -28.30
C GLU A 98 -1.71 -26.19 -29.33
N ASP A 99 -0.98 -25.22 -29.88
CA ASP A 99 -0.03 -25.47 -30.94
C ASP A 99 1.13 -26.39 -30.51
N LYS A 100 1.62 -27.20 -31.45
CA LYS A 100 2.75 -28.11 -31.22
C LYS A 100 4.05 -27.34 -30.91
N PHE A 101 4.21 -26.13 -31.45
CA PHE A 101 5.41 -25.33 -31.27
C PHE A 101 5.31 -24.45 -30.01
N PRO A 102 6.28 -24.56 -29.07
CA PRO A 102 6.25 -23.81 -27.81
C PRO A 102 6.21 -22.29 -28.00
N ASP A 103 6.92 -21.76 -28.99
CA ASP A 103 6.96 -20.31 -29.27
C ASP A 103 5.59 -19.74 -29.68
N VAL A 104 4.76 -20.55 -30.34
CA VAL A 104 3.39 -20.19 -30.73
C VAL A 104 2.51 -20.13 -29.49
N ARG A 105 2.60 -21.13 -28.60
CA ARG A 105 1.88 -21.14 -27.30
C ARG A 105 2.28 -19.96 -26.43
N ILE A 106 3.57 -19.63 -26.36
CA ILE A 106 4.09 -18.46 -25.63
C ILE A 106 3.52 -17.16 -26.21
N ALA A 107 3.50 -17.02 -27.53
CA ALA A 107 2.91 -15.84 -28.17
C ALA A 107 1.42 -15.70 -27.85
N ALA A 108 0.68 -16.81 -27.86
CA ALA A 108 -0.74 -16.83 -27.51
C ALA A 108 -0.96 -16.46 -26.04
N LEU A 109 -0.18 -17.00 -25.10
CA LEU A 109 -0.23 -16.66 -23.68
C LEU A 109 0.07 -15.18 -23.40
N LYS A 110 0.95 -14.55 -24.20
CA LYS A 110 1.22 -13.11 -24.12
C LYS A 110 0.04 -12.26 -24.59
N THR A 111 -0.73 -12.75 -25.56
CA THR A 111 -1.90 -12.05 -26.11
C THR A 111 -3.14 -12.24 -25.24
N LEU A 112 -3.28 -13.42 -24.63
CA LEU A 112 -4.44 -13.86 -23.85
C LEU A 112 -4.97 -12.81 -22.87
N PRO A 113 -4.16 -12.11 -22.03
CA PRO A 113 -4.67 -11.12 -21.10
C PRO A 113 -5.45 -9.97 -21.75
N SER A 114 -4.93 -9.44 -22.86
CA SER A 114 -5.59 -8.37 -23.59
C SER A 114 -6.83 -8.87 -24.36
N PHE A 115 -6.82 -10.11 -24.82
CA PHE A 115 -7.92 -10.69 -25.58
C PHE A 115 -9.10 -11.10 -24.69
N ALA A 116 -8.80 -11.66 -23.50
CA ALA A 116 -9.78 -12.11 -22.52
C ALA A 116 -10.72 -11.00 -22.02
N LEU A 117 -10.30 -9.73 -22.09
CA LEU A 117 -11.15 -8.57 -21.82
C LEU A 117 -12.32 -8.43 -22.79
N ARG A 118 -12.17 -8.90 -24.03
CA ARG A 118 -13.20 -8.88 -25.06
C ARG A 118 -14.02 -10.16 -25.05
N ARG A 119 -13.34 -11.29 -24.84
CA ARG A 119 -13.94 -12.62 -24.90
C ARG A 119 -13.12 -13.63 -24.12
N GLN A 120 -13.74 -14.25 -23.11
CA GLN A 120 -13.08 -15.25 -22.26
C GLN A 120 -13.19 -16.66 -22.84
N GLY A 121 -14.41 -17.14 -23.13
CA GLY A 121 -14.64 -18.51 -23.60
C GLY A 121 -13.89 -19.56 -22.78
N ILE A 122 -13.13 -20.44 -23.43
CA ILE A 122 -12.29 -21.47 -22.80
C ILE A 122 -10.85 -21.02 -22.54
N LEU A 123 -10.51 -19.73 -22.71
CA LEU A 123 -9.12 -19.25 -22.57
C LEU A 123 -8.55 -19.50 -21.17
N LEU A 124 -9.36 -19.44 -20.11
CA LEU A 124 -8.91 -19.74 -18.75
C LEU A 124 -8.64 -21.24 -18.54
N HIS A 125 -9.41 -22.11 -19.20
CA HIS A 125 -9.12 -23.55 -19.23
C HIS A 125 -7.81 -23.82 -19.97
N CYS A 126 -7.63 -23.20 -21.15
CA CYS A 126 -6.38 -23.29 -21.90
C CYS A 126 -5.19 -22.78 -21.06
N LEU A 127 -5.35 -21.68 -20.34
CA LEU A 127 -4.31 -21.16 -19.44
C LEU A 127 -4.01 -22.15 -18.29
N SER A 128 -5.05 -22.76 -17.71
CA SER A 128 -4.90 -23.80 -16.68
C SER A 128 -4.08 -24.98 -17.18
N ASP A 129 -4.31 -25.43 -18.42
CA ASP A 129 -3.56 -26.51 -19.05
C ASP A 129 -2.12 -26.09 -19.35
N ARG A 130 -1.90 -24.85 -19.79
CA ARG A 130 -0.56 -24.33 -20.10
C ARG A 130 0.31 -24.09 -18.85
N LEU A 131 -0.27 -23.97 -17.66
CA LEU A 131 0.50 -24.03 -16.41
C LEU A 131 1.08 -25.42 -16.14
N LEU A 132 0.49 -26.46 -16.73
CA LEU A 132 0.95 -27.84 -16.67
C LEU A 132 1.67 -28.29 -17.95
N ASP A 133 2.01 -27.35 -18.84
CA ASP A 133 2.68 -27.65 -20.12
C ASP A 133 3.99 -28.40 -19.90
N ASP A 134 4.38 -29.25 -20.85
CA ASP A 134 5.64 -30.00 -20.78
C ASP A 134 6.87 -29.08 -20.86
N GLU A 135 6.75 -27.97 -21.61
CA GLU A 135 7.83 -27.01 -21.81
C GLU A 135 7.90 -25.95 -20.71
N GLU A 136 9.08 -25.81 -20.11
CA GLU A 136 9.31 -24.89 -19.00
C GLU A 136 9.08 -23.42 -19.40
N SER A 137 9.50 -23.05 -20.61
CA SER A 137 9.30 -21.71 -21.15
C SER A 137 7.82 -21.34 -21.31
N VAL A 138 6.98 -22.32 -21.65
CA VAL A 138 5.53 -22.15 -21.78
C VAL A 138 4.89 -22.02 -20.39
N ARG A 139 5.25 -22.89 -19.44
CA ARG A 139 4.79 -22.78 -18.04
C ARG A 139 5.15 -21.42 -17.44
N TRP A 140 6.36 -20.94 -17.68
CA TRP A 140 6.80 -19.62 -17.24
C TRP A 140 5.93 -18.49 -17.78
N GLU A 141 5.62 -18.53 -19.08
CA GLU A 141 4.73 -17.53 -19.68
C GLU A 141 3.29 -17.68 -19.17
N ALA A 142 2.80 -18.89 -18.95
CA ALA A 142 1.47 -19.16 -18.38
C ALA A 142 1.34 -18.58 -16.97
N MET A 143 2.37 -18.75 -16.14
CA MET A 143 2.47 -18.11 -14.83
C MET A 143 2.50 -16.57 -14.94
N ASN A 144 3.20 -15.99 -15.92
CA ASN A 144 3.15 -14.55 -16.17
C ASN A 144 1.78 -14.06 -16.61
N CYS A 145 1.08 -14.87 -17.42
CA CYS A 145 -0.28 -14.63 -17.86
C CYS A 145 -1.25 -14.66 -16.67
N LEU A 146 -1.14 -15.65 -15.77
CA LEU A 146 -1.96 -15.74 -14.55
C LEU A 146 -1.85 -14.48 -13.68
N LYS A 147 -0.65 -13.93 -13.46
CA LYS A 147 -0.47 -12.66 -12.72
C LYS A 147 -1.22 -11.48 -13.32
N LYS A 148 -1.43 -11.47 -14.65
CA LYS A 148 -2.15 -10.40 -15.36
C LYS A 148 -3.66 -10.65 -15.36
N ILE A 149 -4.07 -11.91 -15.50
CA ILE A 149 -5.46 -12.34 -15.63
C ILE A 149 -6.17 -12.41 -14.28
N ALA A 150 -5.54 -12.94 -13.23
CA ALA A 150 -6.21 -13.18 -11.97
C ALA A 150 -6.77 -11.92 -11.28
N PRO A 151 -6.13 -10.74 -11.35
CA PRO A 151 -6.74 -9.51 -10.83
C PRO A 151 -7.93 -9.01 -11.65
N LEU A 152 -8.08 -9.44 -12.90
CA LEU A 152 -9.20 -9.09 -13.78
C LEU A 152 -10.37 -10.06 -13.65
N PHE A 153 -10.05 -11.36 -13.51
CA PHE A 153 -11.02 -12.46 -13.49
C PHE A 153 -10.75 -13.40 -12.32
N PRO A 154 -10.88 -12.93 -11.07
CA PRO A 154 -10.53 -13.70 -9.88
C PRO A 154 -11.31 -15.02 -9.77
N SER A 155 -12.62 -14.99 -10.01
CA SER A 155 -13.49 -16.18 -9.92
C SER A 155 -13.10 -17.28 -10.92
N GLY A 156 -12.67 -16.91 -12.13
CA GLY A 156 -12.23 -17.87 -13.14
C GLY A 156 -10.84 -18.48 -12.87
N CYS A 157 -10.13 -18.00 -11.84
CA CYS A 157 -8.78 -18.44 -11.50
C CYS A 157 -8.71 -19.22 -10.18
N GLU A 158 -9.85 -19.51 -9.53
CA GLU A 158 -9.89 -20.10 -8.19
C GLU A 158 -9.19 -21.47 -8.14
N ASP A 159 -9.54 -22.38 -9.05
CA ASP A 159 -8.93 -23.71 -9.12
C ASP A 159 -7.44 -23.65 -9.47
N MET A 160 -7.06 -22.69 -10.33
CA MET A 160 -5.67 -22.44 -10.66
C MET A 160 -4.91 -21.99 -9.41
N PHE A 161 -5.45 -21.06 -8.62
CA PHE A 161 -4.86 -20.68 -7.34
C PHE A 161 -4.73 -21.86 -6.39
N ARG A 162 -5.79 -22.66 -6.22
CA ARG A 162 -5.77 -23.83 -5.33
C ARG A 162 -4.64 -24.80 -5.66
N ARG A 163 -4.40 -25.05 -6.96
CA ARG A 163 -3.33 -25.91 -7.45
C ARG A 163 -1.96 -25.25 -7.35
N GLU A 164 -1.78 -24.07 -7.92
CA GLU A 164 -0.46 -23.43 -8.09
C GLU A 164 0.14 -22.97 -6.74
N LEU A 165 -0.70 -22.56 -5.77
CA LEU A 165 -0.22 -22.21 -4.42
C LEU A 165 0.36 -23.42 -3.67
N ARG A 166 -0.09 -24.63 -4.00
CA ARG A 166 0.30 -25.90 -3.38
C ARG A 166 1.22 -26.73 -4.26
N ASP A 167 1.72 -26.16 -5.36
CA ASP A 167 2.61 -26.88 -6.27
C ASP A 167 3.95 -27.20 -5.56
N LYS A 168 4.50 -28.38 -5.85
CA LYS A 168 5.78 -28.81 -5.27
C LYS A 168 6.95 -27.95 -5.78
N ARG A 169 6.83 -27.40 -6.98
CA ARG A 169 7.84 -26.54 -7.61
C ARG A 169 7.75 -25.15 -7.00
N LYS A 170 8.87 -24.69 -6.46
CA LYS A 170 8.97 -23.38 -5.80
C LYS A 170 8.57 -22.23 -6.72
N GLU A 171 8.93 -22.29 -8.00
CA GLU A 171 8.64 -21.22 -8.97
C GLU A 171 7.14 -21.00 -9.17
N HIS A 172 6.37 -22.09 -9.20
CA HIS A 172 4.91 -22.06 -9.30
C HIS A 172 4.30 -21.39 -8.06
N ARG A 173 4.70 -21.82 -6.85
CA ARG A 173 4.23 -21.19 -5.61
C ARG A 173 4.62 -19.72 -5.53
N ASP A 174 5.88 -19.39 -5.80
CA ASP A 174 6.39 -18.02 -5.78
C ASP A 174 5.55 -17.12 -6.71
N ASN A 175 5.24 -17.61 -7.91
CA ASN A 175 4.41 -16.88 -8.85
C ASN A 175 2.96 -16.77 -8.40
N ALA A 176 2.35 -17.87 -7.93
CA ALA A 176 0.97 -17.92 -7.48
C ALA A 176 0.72 -16.98 -6.29
N PHE A 177 1.63 -16.91 -5.32
CA PHE A 177 1.52 -15.94 -4.21
C PHE A 177 1.67 -14.50 -4.68
N VAL A 178 2.48 -14.23 -5.71
CA VAL A 178 2.55 -12.89 -6.33
C VAL A 178 1.24 -12.57 -7.05
N ALA A 179 0.68 -13.51 -7.81
CA ALA A 179 -0.60 -13.36 -8.47
C ALA A 179 -1.73 -13.12 -7.45
N LEU A 180 -1.82 -13.92 -6.39
CA LEU A 180 -2.80 -13.77 -5.33
C LEU A 180 -2.67 -12.42 -4.63
N LYS A 181 -1.44 -11.95 -4.38
CA LYS A 181 -1.22 -10.61 -3.79
C LYS A 181 -1.72 -9.49 -4.71
N LEU A 182 -1.52 -9.61 -6.02
CA LEU A 182 -2.05 -8.65 -6.98
C LEU A 182 -3.58 -8.71 -7.02
N THR A 183 -4.16 -9.90 -7.03
CA THR A 183 -5.61 -10.11 -6.97
C THR A 183 -6.21 -9.53 -5.70
N ALA A 184 -5.64 -9.84 -4.52
CA ALA A 184 -6.09 -9.36 -3.22
C ALA A 184 -6.01 -7.82 -3.06
N ARG A 185 -5.18 -7.16 -3.87
CA ARG A 185 -5.11 -5.69 -3.86
C ARG A 185 -6.32 -5.05 -4.56
N GLU A 186 -6.79 -5.67 -5.63
CA GLU A 186 -7.96 -5.22 -6.40
C GLU A 186 -9.27 -5.78 -5.81
N TRP A 187 -9.24 -7.03 -5.33
CA TRP A 187 -10.35 -7.80 -4.76
C TRP A 187 -9.97 -8.39 -3.40
N PRO A 188 -10.06 -7.60 -2.31
CA PRO A 188 -9.69 -8.05 -0.97
C PRO A 188 -10.44 -9.30 -0.51
N GLU A 189 -11.71 -9.45 -0.87
CA GLU A 189 -12.59 -10.57 -0.49
C GLU A 189 -12.08 -11.90 -1.06
N VAL A 190 -11.61 -11.89 -2.31
CA VAL A 190 -10.97 -13.06 -2.94
C VAL A 190 -9.64 -13.36 -2.26
N GLY A 191 -8.90 -12.33 -1.86
CA GLY A 191 -7.73 -12.47 -1.02
C GLY A 191 -8.05 -13.16 0.31
N CYS A 192 -9.10 -12.71 0.99
CA CYS A 192 -9.57 -13.31 2.25
C CYS A 192 -9.96 -14.78 2.04
N LEU A 193 -10.72 -15.11 1.00
CA LEU A 193 -11.15 -16.48 0.69
C LEU A 193 -9.96 -17.45 0.61
N HIS A 194 -8.94 -17.12 -0.20
CA HIS A 194 -7.79 -18.01 -0.35
C HIS A 194 -6.90 -18.02 0.91
N LEU A 195 -6.77 -16.89 1.60
CA LEU A 195 -5.99 -16.83 2.84
C LEU A 195 -6.65 -17.62 3.96
N ASP A 196 -7.97 -17.61 4.07
CA ASP A 196 -8.73 -18.37 5.05
C ASP A 196 -8.39 -19.86 4.99
N GLU A 197 -8.22 -20.41 3.79
CA GLU A 197 -7.75 -21.80 3.63
C GLU A 197 -6.29 -21.97 3.99
N ILE A 198 -5.42 -21.12 3.43
CA ILE A 198 -3.96 -21.25 3.54
C ILE A 198 -3.49 -21.18 4.99
N ILE A 199 -4.06 -20.28 5.81
CA ILE A 199 -3.63 -20.12 7.20
C ILE A 199 -4.04 -21.29 8.10
N ARG A 200 -4.98 -22.13 7.67
CA ARG A 200 -5.43 -23.32 8.41
C ARG A 200 -4.66 -24.59 8.03
N GLU A 201 -3.77 -24.51 7.04
CA GLU A 201 -2.98 -25.66 6.61
C GLU A 201 -1.76 -25.91 7.52
N ASP A 202 -1.39 -27.18 7.65
CA ASP A 202 -0.23 -27.59 8.45
C ASP A 202 1.10 -27.13 7.83
N ASP A 203 1.16 -26.90 6.51
CA ASP A 203 2.38 -26.44 5.83
C ASP A 203 2.75 -25.01 6.25
N VAL A 204 3.83 -24.94 7.02
CA VAL A 204 4.40 -23.70 7.56
C VAL A 204 4.80 -22.71 6.44
N ASP A 205 5.30 -23.18 5.29
CA ASP A 205 5.68 -22.29 4.18
C ASP A 205 4.45 -21.60 3.59
N LEU A 206 3.33 -22.32 3.46
CA LEU A 206 2.06 -21.77 2.99
C LEU A 206 1.54 -20.70 3.95
N ARG A 207 1.48 -20.99 5.26
CA ARG A 207 1.05 -20.00 6.27
C ARG A 207 1.95 -18.76 6.29
N ILE A 208 3.27 -18.94 6.19
CA ILE A 208 4.22 -17.83 6.13
C ILE A 208 3.97 -16.94 4.91
N ARG A 209 3.74 -17.54 3.73
CA ARG A 209 3.52 -16.78 2.49
C ARG A 209 2.14 -16.13 2.47
N GLY A 210 1.11 -16.84 2.93
CA GLY A 210 -0.24 -16.29 3.10
C GLY A 210 -0.24 -15.07 4.02
N SER A 211 0.42 -15.16 5.18
CA SER A 211 0.49 -14.05 6.13
C SER A 211 1.17 -12.78 5.58
N GLN A 212 2.03 -12.89 4.56
CA GLN A 212 2.61 -11.70 3.89
C GLN A 212 1.56 -10.89 3.12
N ILE A 213 0.48 -11.52 2.69
CA ILE A 213 -0.61 -10.90 1.95
C ILE A 213 -1.58 -10.17 2.90
N LEU A 214 -1.63 -10.49 4.19
CA LEU A 214 -2.46 -9.81 5.19
C LEU A 214 -2.29 -8.28 5.14
N SER A 215 -1.07 -7.79 4.96
CA SER A 215 -0.78 -6.35 4.82
C SER A 215 -1.46 -5.68 3.62
N THR A 216 -1.79 -6.46 2.60
CA THR A 216 -2.47 -6.01 1.38
C THR A 216 -3.98 -5.89 1.60
N ILE A 217 -4.56 -6.80 2.40
CA ILE A 217 -6.01 -6.81 2.68
C ILE A 217 -6.38 -6.04 3.95
N ALA A 218 -5.45 -5.79 4.87
CA ALA A 218 -5.72 -5.18 6.18
C ALA A 218 -6.51 -3.86 6.11
N SER A 219 -6.33 -3.06 5.05
CA SER A 219 -7.02 -1.79 4.88
C SER A 219 -8.40 -1.88 4.23
N LYS A 220 -8.65 -2.92 3.44
CA LYS A 220 -9.84 -2.97 2.54
C LYS A 220 -10.68 -4.24 2.68
N GLY A 221 -10.19 -5.29 3.33
CA GLY A 221 -10.89 -6.59 3.43
C GLY A 221 -11.88 -6.71 4.58
N GLY A 222 -12.18 -5.61 5.29
CA GLY A 222 -13.22 -5.58 6.33
C GLY A 222 -13.00 -6.57 7.48
N ALA A 223 -14.11 -7.03 8.06
CA ALA A 223 -14.10 -7.91 9.23
C ALA A 223 -13.39 -9.25 8.98
N GLU A 224 -13.61 -9.86 7.82
CA GLU A 224 -12.94 -11.12 7.44
C GLU A 224 -11.42 -10.97 7.48
N ALA A 225 -10.87 -9.89 6.93
CA ALA A 225 -9.43 -9.63 6.98
C ALA A 225 -8.93 -9.47 8.43
N TRP A 226 -9.72 -8.88 9.31
CA TRP A 226 -9.34 -8.70 10.72
C TRP A 226 -9.35 -10.02 11.49
N ASP A 227 -10.29 -10.91 11.21
CA ASP A 227 -10.31 -12.27 11.77
C ASP A 227 -9.08 -13.06 11.32
N LEU A 228 -8.73 -13.00 10.03
CA LEU A 228 -7.51 -13.62 9.50
C LEU A 228 -6.24 -13.07 10.17
N ILE A 229 -6.18 -11.76 10.41
CA ILE A 229 -5.07 -11.13 11.16
C ILE A 229 -5.04 -11.65 12.60
N THR A 230 -6.20 -11.76 13.24
CA THR A 230 -6.33 -12.24 14.63
C THR A 230 -5.82 -13.67 14.76
N TRP A 231 -6.24 -14.57 13.87
CA TRP A 231 -5.77 -15.96 13.87
C TRP A 231 -4.28 -16.04 13.55
N SER A 232 -3.79 -15.23 12.61
CA SER A 232 -2.36 -15.20 12.26
C SER A 232 -1.46 -14.62 13.36
N LEU A 233 -2.00 -13.78 14.26
CA LEU A 233 -1.29 -13.33 15.46
C LEU A 233 -1.16 -14.44 16.52
N GLN A 234 -1.96 -15.49 16.43
CA GLN A 234 -1.97 -16.62 17.36
C GLN A 234 -1.25 -17.86 16.80
N ASP A 235 -0.74 -17.79 15.56
CA ASP A 235 -0.05 -18.90 14.90
C ASP A 235 1.20 -19.33 15.69
N GLU A 236 1.47 -20.63 15.73
CA GLU A 236 2.66 -21.19 16.39
C GLU A 236 3.97 -20.69 15.75
N GLU A 237 3.97 -20.47 14.44
CA GLU A 237 5.13 -20.03 13.67
C GLU A 237 5.38 -18.53 13.84
N ILE A 238 6.57 -18.20 14.34
CA ILE A 238 6.95 -16.81 14.64
C ILE A 238 6.95 -15.91 13.40
N ARG A 239 7.32 -16.45 12.23
CA ARG A 239 7.31 -15.66 10.98
C ARG A 239 5.90 -15.26 10.56
N VAL A 240 4.88 -16.08 10.84
CA VAL A 240 3.47 -15.77 10.60
C VAL A 240 3.03 -14.65 11.53
N ARG A 241 3.25 -14.80 12.84
CA ARG A 241 2.93 -13.76 13.83
C ARG A 241 3.62 -12.43 13.53
N ARG A 242 4.89 -12.44 13.11
CA ARG A 242 5.62 -11.23 12.69
C ARG A 242 4.99 -10.53 11.49
N ASN A 243 4.44 -11.28 10.52
CA ASN A 243 3.78 -10.68 9.37
C ASN A 243 2.42 -10.10 9.74
N ALA A 244 1.66 -10.81 10.57
CA ALA A 244 0.39 -10.31 11.11
C ALA A 244 0.62 -9.05 11.97
N ALA A 245 1.63 -9.03 12.84
CA ALA A 245 1.94 -7.88 13.68
C ALA A 245 2.22 -6.58 12.88
N LYS A 246 2.78 -6.69 11.67
CA LYS A 246 3.01 -5.51 10.81
C LYS A 246 1.70 -4.83 10.38
N THR A 247 0.57 -5.55 10.36
CA THR A 247 -0.73 -4.98 9.99
C THR A 247 -1.32 -4.13 11.12
N LEU A 248 -0.90 -4.32 12.39
CA LEU A 248 -1.39 -3.54 13.54
C LEU A 248 -1.21 -2.03 13.33
N THR A 249 -0.09 -1.62 12.73
CA THR A 249 0.19 -0.21 12.44
C THR A 249 -0.71 0.37 11.32
N VAL A 250 -1.23 -0.50 10.44
CA VAL A 250 -2.20 -0.13 9.40
C VAL A 250 -3.59 -0.05 10.02
N LEU A 251 -3.98 -1.06 10.81
CA LEU A 251 -5.26 -1.08 11.51
C LEU A 251 -5.41 0.09 12.47
N ALA A 252 -4.35 0.50 13.17
CA ALA A 252 -4.38 1.67 14.06
C ALA A 252 -4.82 2.97 13.34
N ASN A 253 -4.60 3.09 12.03
CA ASN A 253 -5.03 4.25 11.24
C ASN A 253 -6.45 4.13 10.69
N ILE A 254 -6.92 2.90 10.43
CA ILE A 254 -8.14 2.65 9.64
C ILE A 254 -9.28 2.18 10.54
N GLU A 255 -9.00 1.25 11.43
CA GLU A 255 -9.94 0.72 12.40
C GLU A 255 -9.30 0.66 13.81
N PRO A 256 -9.23 1.82 14.51
CA PRO A 256 -8.55 1.91 15.80
C PRO A 256 -9.16 0.99 16.86
N ARG A 257 -10.48 0.73 16.81
CA ARG A 257 -11.17 -0.13 17.79
C ARG A 257 -10.67 -1.57 17.74
N VAL A 258 -10.54 -2.12 16.52
CA VAL A 258 -9.98 -3.46 16.31
C VAL A 258 -8.50 -3.48 16.64
N ALA A 259 -7.75 -2.45 16.23
CA ALA A 259 -6.34 -2.34 16.54
C ALA A 259 -6.07 -2.35 18.05
N ILE A 260 -6.87 -1.67 18.88
CA ILE A 260 -6.75 -1.71 20.34
C ILE A 260 -6.81 -3.14 20.87
N ILE A 261 -7.80 -3.92 20.43
CA ILE A 261 -7.98 -5.32 20.88
C ILE A 261 -6.77 -6.17 20.49
N LEU A 262 -6.33 -6.05 19.23
CA LEU A 262 -5.22 -6.87 18.73
C LEU A 262 -3.88 -6.48 19.35
N VAL A 263 -3.62 -5.18 19.53
CA VAL A 263 -2.42 -4.68 20.21
C VAL A 263 -2.42 -5.14 21.67
N GLU A 264 -3.57 -5.10 22.36
CA GLU A 264 -3.70 -5.58 23.74
C GLU A 264 -3.34 -7.07 23.86
N SER A 265 -3.89 -7.89 22.97
CA SER A 265 -3.56 -9.33 22.92
C SER A 265 -2.08 -9.60 22.62
N SER A 266 -1.40 -8.68 21.92
CA SER A 266 -0.02 -8.82 21.48
C SER A 266 1.01 -8.22 22.44
N LEU A 267 0.62 -7.62 23.57
CA LEU A 267 1.55 -7.00 24.53
C LEU A 267 2.52 -8.03 25.16
N GLY A 268 2.06 -9.27 25.35
CA GLY A 268 2.83 -10.36 25.94
C GLY A 268 3.79 -11.07 24.98
N GLU A 269 3.89 -10.63 23.72
CA GLU A 269 4.77 -11.26 22.72
C GLU A 269 6.23 -11.03 23.05
N ASN A 270 7.05 -12.08 23.06
CA ASN A 270 8.49 -11.97 23.38
C ASN A 270 9.35 -11.51 22.20
N ASP A 271 8.81 -11.63 20.97
CA ASP A 271 9.59 -11.34 19.78
C ASP A 271 9.78 -9.84 19.55
N ARG A 272 11.04 -9.42 19.43
CA ARG A 272 11.41 -8.01 19.26
C ARG A 272 10.75 -7.36 18.04
N ALA A 273 10.57 -8.09 16.93
CA ALA A 273 9.97 -7.51 15.73
C ALA A 273 8.46 -7.29 15.93
N ILE A 274 7.77 -8.20 16.62
CA ILE A 274 6.37 -8.05 16.99
C ILE A 274 6.20 -6.88 17.96
N ARG A 275 7.00 -6.82 19.04
CA ARG A 275 7.01 -5.72 20.01
C ARG A 275 7.19 -4.36 19.35
N ASN A 276 8.11 -4.25 18.40
CA ASN A 276 8.29 -3.01 17.64
C ASN A 276 7.05 -2.60 16.84
N SER A 277 6.30 -3.55 16.28
CA SER A 277 5.05 -3.26 15.58
C SER A 277 3.93 -2.85 16.53
N VAL A 278 3.85 -3.48 17.70
CA VAL A 278 2.93 -3.12 18.80
C VAL A 278 3.21 -1.70 19.28
N ILE A 279 4.48 -1.34 19.54
CA ILE A 279 4.90 0.02 19.92
C ILE A 279 4.50 1.04 18.86
N LYS A 280 4.73 0.75 17.57
CA LYS A 280 4.36 1.64 16.46
C LYS A 280 2.85 1.82 16.35
N ALA A 281 2.08 0.77 16.60
CA ALA A 281 0.62 0.84 16.63
C ALA A 281 0.14 1.67 17.82
N LEU A 282 0.63 1.40 19.04
CA LEU A 282 0.31 2.16 20.26
C LEU A 282 0.47 3.67 20.09
N ARG A 283 1.58 4.12 19.46
CA ARG A 283 1.84 5.55 19.21
C ARG A 283 0.85 6.22 18.27
N LYS A 284 0.10 5.44 17.48
CA LYS A 284 -0.91 5.93 16.55
C LYS A 284 -2.33 5.85 17.09
N LEU A 285 -2.54 5.03 18.12
CA LEU A 285 -3.85 4.89 18.74
C LEU A 285 -4.19 6.15 19.54
N ASP A 286 -5.49 6.41 19.64
CA ASP A 286 -5.99 7.57 20.37
C ASP A 286 -5.69 7.42 21.88
N ILE A 287 -4.89 8.36 22.37
CA ILE A 287 -4.46 8.49 23.75
C ILE A 287 -5.63 8.79 24.70
N GLN A 288 -6.74 9.33 24.19
CA GLN A 288 -7.94 9.59 25.01
C GLN A 288 -8.69 8.30 25.35
N SER A 289 -8.36 7.16 24.73
CA SER A 289 -8.96 5.88 25.07
C SER A 289 -8.41 5.36 26.41
N PRO A 290 -9.26 5.12 27.44
CA PRO A 290 -8.81 4.59 28.73
C PRO A 290 -8.08 3.25 28.59
N ARG A 291 -8.46 2.46 27.60
CA ARG A 291 -7.84 1.17 27.29
C ARG A 291 -6.40 1.34 26.81
N VAL A 292 -6.15 2.34 25.95
CA VAL A 292 -4.79 2.68 25.47
C VAL A 292 -3.94 3.24 26.61
N VAL A 293 -4.50 4.09 27.47
CA VAL A 293 -3.82 4.60 28.68
C VAL A 293 -3.35 3.45 29.57
N GLN A 294 -4.23 2.48 29.86
CA GLN A 294 -3.87 1.29 30.65
C GLN A 294 -2.77 0.45 29.98
N MET A 295 -2.83 0.27 28.66
CA MET A 295 -1.79 -0.44 27.91
C MET A 295 -0.43 0.27 27.97
N ILE A 296 -0.41 1.62 27.90
CA ILE A 296 0.82 2.41 28.03
C ILE A 296 1.39 2.28 29.45
N LEU A 297 0.55 2.41 30.48
CA LEU A 297 0.99 2.25 31.87
C LEU A 297 1.56 0.85 32.15
N LYS A 298 0.88 -0.20 31.65
CA LYS A 298 1.37 -1.58 31.74
C LYS A 298 2.70 -1.75 31.00
N GLY A 299 2.79 -1.21 29.79
CA GLY A 299 4.00 -1.27 28.96
C GLY A 299 5.20 -0.51 29.52
N ALA A 300 4.96 0.51 30.36
CA ALA A 300 6.04 1.23 31.05
C ALA A 300 6.74 0.39 32.12
N SER A 301 6.12 -0.69 32.58
CA SER A 301 6.71 -1.69 33.49
C SER A 301 7.10 -3.00 32.79
N ASP A 302 7.12 -3.02 31.45
CA ASP A 302 7.41 -4.22 30.67
C ASP A 302 8.86 -4.73 30.87
N GLU A 303 9.13 -6.00 30.60
CA GLU A 303 10.50 -6.56 30.68
C GLU A 303 11.43 -6.01 29.59
N ASP A 304 10.91 -5.70 28.39
CA ASP A 304 11.69 -5.16 27.28
C ASP A 304 11.95 -3.67 27.44
N LEU A 305 13.22 -3.31 27.29
CA LEU A 305 13.68 -1.94 27.45
C LEU A 305 13.08 -0.99 26.41
N GLU A 306 12.90 -1.44 25.16
CA GLU A 306 12.38 -0.58 24.10
C GLU A 306 10.88 -0.33 24.29
N MET A 307 10.12 -1.33 24.76
CA MET A 307 8.74 -1.16 25.20
C MET A 307 8.64 -0.16 26.36
N ARG A 308 9.44 -0.32 27.41
CA ARG A 308 9.47 0.63 28.53
C ARG A 308 9.79 2.05 28.07
N LYS A 309 10.85 2.24 27.26
CA LYS A 309 11.21 3.55 26.68
C LYS A 309 10.07 4.17 25.88
N ALA A 310 9.43 3.38 25.03
CA ALA A 310 8.33 3.87 24.22
C ALA A 310 7.14 4.30 25.08
N CYS A 311 6.73 3.49 26.05
CA CYS A 311 5.62 3.81 26.93
C CYS A 311 5.93 4.99 27.86
N VAL A 312 7.10 5.02 28.51
CA VAL A 312 7.53 6.16 29.34
C VAL A 312 7.56 7.46 28.55
N SER A 313 7.94 7.43 27.27
CA SER A 313 7.88 8.63 26.42
C SER A 313 6.47 9.15 26.14
N GLN A 314 5.45 8.28 26.24
CA GLN A 314 4.05 8.63 26.02
C GLN A 314 3.35 9.04 27.32
N ILE A 315 3.87 8.66 28.50
CA ILE A 315 3.27 8.96 29.80
C ILE A 315 2.99 10.46 29.98
N SER A 316 3.92 11.34 29.60
CA SER A 316 3.73 12.79 29.69
C SER A 316 2.73 13.38 28.70
N ILE A 317 2.27 12.57 27.73
CA ILE A 317 1.25 12.96 26.76
C ILE A 317 -0.13 12.51 27.26
N ILE A 318 -0.19 11.36 27.95
CA ILE A 318 -1.44 10.73 28.39
C ILE A 318 -1.90 11.19 29.79
N LEU A 319 -0.97 11.58 30.67
CA LEU A 319 -1.24 12.02 32.03
C LEU A 319 -0.73 13.44 32.26
N SER A 320 -1.35 14.18 33.18
CA SER A 320 -0.94 15.53 33.55
C SER A 320 -1.09 15.79 35.05
N GLY A 321 -0.31 16.75 35.56
CA GLY A 321 -0.36 17.14 36.98
C GLY A 321 0.00 16.00 37.94
N GLN A 322 -0.83 15.83 38.97
CA GLN A 322 -0.56 14.89 40.06
C GLN A 322 -0.59 13.42 39.60
N GLU A 323 -1.49 13.03 38.69
CA GLU A 323 -1.57 11.66 38.18
C GLU A 323 -0.27 11.25 37.45
N LEU A 324 0.33 12.18 36.70
CA LEU A 324 1.61 11.99 36.03
C LEU A 324 2.74 11.78 37.05
N GLN A 325 2.78 12.60 38.09
CA GLN A 325 3.80 12.53 39.14
C GLN A 325 3.71 11.22 39.92
N GLU A 326 2.51 10.82 40.31
CA GLU A 326 2.25 9.56 41.02
C GLU A 326 2.68 8.36 40.16
N ALA A 327 2.24 8.30 38.90
CA ALA A 327 2.62 7.24 37.98
C ALA A 327 4.14 7.21 37.73
N ALA A 328 4.78 8.37 37.53
CA ALA A 328 6.21 8.46 37.34
C ALA A 328 7.00 8.02 38.59
N GLY A 329 6.53 8.40 39.79
CA GLY A 329 7.12 8.01 41.07
C GLY A 329 6.99 6.52 41.34
N GLU A 330 5.85 5.90 41.02
CA GLU A 330 5.68 4.45 41.13
C GLU A 330 6.59 3.68 40.17
N LEU A 331 6.69 4.12 38.91
CA LEU A 331 7.57 3.51 37.92
C LEU A 331 9.05 3.66 38.29
N LEU A 332 9.43 4.82 38.84
CA LEU A 332 10.81 5.10 39.25
C LEU A 332 11.32 4.11 40.32
N LYS A 333 10.44 3.65 41.23
CA LYS A 333 10.78 2.66 42.26
C LYS A 333 11.20 1.31 41.67
N LYS A 334 10.65 0.94 40.51
CA LYS A 334 10.85 -0.36 39.87
C LYS A 334 11.85 -0.31 38.70
N GLU A 335 12.11 0.86 38.14
CA GLU A 335 12.98 1.01 36.97
C GLU A 335 14.44 0.68 37.30
N ARG A 336 15.14 0.05 36.35
CA ARG A 336 16.55 -0.35 36.47
C ARG A 336 17.44 0.44 35.53
N ASP A 337 16.92 0.86 34.38
CA ASP A 337 17.68 1.56 33.36
C ASP A 337 18.01 3.01 33.79
N PRO A 338 19.29 3.42 33.80
CA PRO A 338 19.69 4.77 34.23
C PRO A 338 19.09 5.90 33.41
N SER A 339 18.87 5.70 32.11
CA SER A 339 18.30 6.73 31.24
C SER A 339 16.81 6.95 31.53
N LEU A 340 16.07 5.86 31.75
CA LEU A 340 14.67 5.90 32.15
C LEU A 340 14.49 6.44 33.56
N LYS A 341 15.36 6.09 34.51
CA LYS A 341 15.36 6.69 35.85
C LYS A 341 15.46 8.21 35.80
N LYS A 342 16.42 8.75 35.05
CA LYS A 342 16.57 10.21 34.87
C LYS A 342 15.31 10.83 34.27
N ARG A 343 14.70 10.18 33.29
CA ARG A 343 13.47 10.67 32.66
C ARG A 343 12.29 10.65 33.63
N LEU A 344 12.08 9.56 34.36
CA LEU A 344 11.01 9.42 35.34
C LEU A 344 11.21 10.39 36.52
N GLN A 345 12.43 10.59 36.99
CA GLN A 345 12.76 11.63 37.98
C GLN A 345 12.32 13.01 37.52
N SER A 346 12.62 13.38 36.25
CA SER A 346 12.19 14.67 35.71
C SER A 346 10.66 14.84 35.60
N LEU A 347 9.92 13.72 35.50
CA LEU A 347 8.46 13.74 35.41
C LEU A 347 7.78 13.66 36.79
N ALA A 348 8.45 13.06 37.77
CA ALA A 348 7.96 12.95 39.14
C ALA A 348 8.20 14.23 39.96
N LEU A 349 9.15 15.08 39.53
CA LEU A 349 9.48 16.32 40.22
C LEU A 349 8.30 17.30 40.17
N ASP A 350 7.93 17.86 41.32
CA ASP A 350 7.04 19.02 41.39
C ASP A 350 7.87 20.31 41.40
N PRO A 351 7.89 21.10 40.31
CA PRO A 351 8.64 22.36 40.27
C PRO A 351 8.20 23.35 41.34
N ASP A 352 6.95 23.29 41.80
CA ASP A 352 6.38 24.22 42.76
C ASP A 352 6.86 23.91 44.20
N PHE A 353 7.31 22.68 44.49
CA PHE A 353 7.75 22.26 45.83
C PHE A 353 9.24 21.85 45.92
N GLU A 354 9.83 21.29 44.86
CA GLU A 354 11.17 20.68 44.86
C GLU A 354 12.21 21.39 43.96
N GLY A 355 11.82 22.44 43.21
CA GLY A 355 12.72 23.26 42.38
C GLY A 355 13.64 24.19 43.18
N SER A 356 14.66 24.75 42.49
CA SER A 356 15.51 25.80 43.08
C SER A 356 14.69 27.05 43.44
N GLU A 357 15.17 27.91 44.36
CA GLU A 357 14.46 29.16 44.71
C GLU A 357 14.14 30.01 43.47
N GLU A 358 15.01 29.99 42.45
CA GLU A 358 14.79 30.69 41.17
C GLU A 358 13.62 30.10 40.36
N GLU A 359 13.48 28.77 40.33
CA GLU A 359 12.38 28.09 39.63
C GLU A 359 11.03 28.31 40.32
N LYS A 360 11.03 28.29 41.66
CA LYS A 360 9.87 28.62 42.50
C LYS A 360 9.43 30.06 42.32
N ASN A 361 10.39 30.99 42.23
CA ASN A 361 10.13 32.42 42.09
C ASN A 361 9.77 32.86 40.65
N ARG A 362 9.92 31.99 39.65
CA ARG A 362 9.60 32.31 38.25
C ARG A 362 8.11 32.62 38.00
N LYS A 363 7.19 32.02 38.77
CA LYS A 363 5.74 32.34 38.72
C LYS A 363 5.37 33.60 39.53
N LEU A 364 6.27 34.05 40.41
CA LEU A 364 6.12 35.28 41.22
C LEU A 364 6.88 36.46 40.61
N ALA A 365 7.67 36.23 39.55
CA ALA A 365 8.37 37.28 38.82
C ALA A 365 7.34 38.23 38.18
N PRO A 366 7.54 39.56 38.28
CA PRO A 366 6.71 40.53 37.58
C PRO A 366 6.69 40.20 36.08
N ALA A 367 5.51 40.21 35.46
CA ALA A 367 5.40 39.98 34.02
C ALA A 367 6.36 40.91 33.26
N GLU A 368 7.06 40.39 32.24
CA GLU A 368 7.96 41.20 31.41
C GLU A 368 7.18 42.39 30.84
N TYR A 369 7.66 43.60 31.16
CA TYR A 369 7.12 44.82 30.62
C TYR A 369 7.41 44.84 29.11
N VAL A 370 6.38 44.66 28.29
CA VAL A 370 6.43 44.93 26.85
C VAL A 370 6.40 46.45 26.68
N PRO A 371 7.49 47.09 26.23
CA PRO A 371 7.47 48.52 25.93
C PRO A 371 6.45 48.75 24.82
N LYS A 372 5.53 49.71 25.01
CA LYS A 372 4.72 50.20 23.91
C LYS A 372 5.68 50.85 22.91
N GLU A 373 5.76 50.31 21.69
CA GLU A 373 6.46 50.96 20.59
C GLU A 373 5.88 52.37 20.40
N ASP A 374 6.78 53.33 20.21
CA ASP A 374 6.51 54.76 20.13
C ASP A 374 5.38 55.11 19.14
N GLU A 375 4.24 55.58 19.65
CA GLU A 375 3.22 56.29 18.86
C GLU A 375 3.65 57.76 18.67
N ASP A 376 4.75 57.99 17.95
CA ASP A 376 5.03 59.26 17.27
C ASP A 376 4.96 59.02 15.76
N MET A 377 3.76 58.68 15.27
CA MET A 377 3.42 58.75 13.85
C MET A 377 2.14 59.57 13.72
N ASP A 378 2.30 60.80 13.23
CA ASP A 378 1.25 61.81 12.98
C ASP A 378 -0.03 61.21 12.40
N LEU A 379 -1.06 61.08 13.24
CA LEU A 379 -2.42 60.84 12.79
C LEU A 379 -3.04 62.19 12.35
N PRO A 380 -3.59 62.30 11.12
CA PRO A 380 -4.16 63.56 10.64
C PRO A 380 -5.37 63.96 11.48
N HIS A 381 -5.40 65.21 11.95
CA HIS A 381 -6.50 65.76 12.74
C HIS A 381 -7.84 65.65 12.00
N PRO A 382 -8.88 65.04 12.60
CA PRO A 382 -10.23 65.12 12.07
C PRO A 382 -10.77 66.55 12.22
N PRO A 383 -11.64 67.02 11.32
CA PRO A 383 -12.18 68.38 11.37
C PRO A 383 -13.00 68.57 12.65
N THR A 384 -12.87 69.75 13.24
CA THR A 384 -13.59 70.17 14.44
C THR A 384 -15.09 70.29 14.14
N VAL A 385 -15.85 69.29 14.56
CA VAL A 385 -17.31 69.28 14.51
C VAL A 385 -17.83 69.86 15.83
N GLY A 386 -18.54 70.99 15.77
CA GLY A 386 -19.10 71.67 16.94
C GLY A 386 -20.32 70.96 17.52
N GLU A 387 -20.74 71.35 18.73
CA GLU A 387 -21.75 70.64 19.52
C GLU A 387 -23.15 70.53 18.89
N ASP A 388 -23.45 71.26 17.81
CA ASP A 388 -24.75 71.22 17.14
C ASP A 388 -24.97 69.98 16.25
N ASP A 389 -23.92 69.22 15.91
CA ASP A 389 -24.03 68.00 15.09
C ASP A 389 -24.36 66.72 15.91
N LYS A 390 -24.48 66.84 17.23
CA LYS A 390 -24.85 65.71 18.12
C LYS A 390 -26.33 65.32 18.06
N ARG A 391 -27.17 66.01 17.27
CA ARG A 391 -28.63 65.76 17.24
C ARG A 391 -29.09 64.68 16.25
N GLN A 392 -28.21 64.04 15.47
CA GLN A 392 -28.62 63.02 14.48
C GLN A 392 -28.10 61.60 14.73
N SER A 393 -27.37 61.32 15.82
CA SER A 393 -26.88 59.96 16.14
C SER A 393 -27.66 59.26 17.26
N GLY A 394 -28.98 59.50 17.32
CA GLY A 394 -29.90 58.72 18.14
C GLY A 394 -30.13 57.32 17.53
N ARG A 395 -29.77 56.27 18.27
CA ARG A 395 -30.03 54.86 17.92
C ARG A 395 -31.55 54.61 17.88
N PRO A 396 -32.13 54.05 16.80
CA PRO A 396 -33.54 53.64 16.84
C PRO A 396 -33.72 52.44 17.76
N ALA A 397 -34.87 52.42 18.45
CA ALA A 397 -35.25 51.43 19.45
C ALA A 397 -35.33 50.02 18.87
N SER A 398 -34.82 49.04 19.61
CA SER A 398 -35.04 47.62 19.35
C SER A 398 -36.46 47.24 19.80
N GLU A 399 -37.36 47.01 18.85
CA GLU A 399 -38.65 46.36 19.13
C GLU A 399 -38.47 44.83 19.18
N GLU A 400 -38.74 44.32 20.38
CA GLU A 400 -39.44 43.08 20.73
C GLU A 400 -39.87 42.11 19.62
N SER A 401 -39.63 40.84 19.94
CA SER A 401 -40.63 39.76 19.94
C SER A 401 -41.46 39.55 18.68
N ARG A 402 -41.15 38.46 17.98
CA ARG A 402 -42.14 37.45 17.60
C ARG A 402 -41.53 36.07 17.52
#